data_AF-A0AAX3KUR7-F1
#
_entry.id   AF-A0AAX3KUR7-F1
#
_cell.length_a   1.000
_cell.length_b   1.000
_cell.length_c   1.000
_cell.angle_alpha   90.00
_cell.angle_beta   90.00
_cell.angle_gamma   90.00
#
_symmetry.space_group_name_H-M   'P 1'
#
loop_
_entity.id
_entity.type
_entity.pdbx_description
1 polymer ?
#
loop_
_entity_poly.entity_id
_entity_poly.type
_entity_poly.pdbx_seq_one_letter_code
_entity_poly.pdbx_strand_id
1 'polypeptide(L)'
;MSALRQGYALGLTAYVLWGLFPLFFKLLAALPATEILFQRILWSALFSALLLVVWRHRGWWAELRAHPRRLFWLAVSGALVACNWLVYIWAVNNAHVVEASLGYYINPLVNILLALVILGERLRPLQWIAVGLAALGVAQQLWTLGQLPWVSLALALSFAFYGLVRRQTPVAALPGMVVESWMLVPIALIALPLLTPGVSLQAEVWQSSLGLLIVLAGPVTLIPLLCFNAAARKLPYSTLGFLQYLAPTLVLIQAVWLFGEPFPRERLFAFICIWAGLAVFSFDLWRASRKLRASAKARERETGKA
;
A
#
# COMPACT_ATOMS: atom_id res chain seq x y z
N MET A 1 13.69 17.01 -10.28
CA MET A 1 13.76 15.53 -10.42
C MET A 1 12.84 15.10 -11.54
N SER A 2 13.20 14.13 -12.39
CA SER A 2 12.27 13.62 -13.42
C SER A 2 11.05 12.95 -12.78
N ALA A 3 9.89 12.98 -13.45
CA ALA A 3 8.64 12.38 -12.97
C ALA A 3 8.81 10.91 -12.54
N LEU A 4 9.62 10.15 -13.29
CA LEU A 4 9.99 8.77 -12.98
C LEU A 4 10.74 8.65 -11.64
N ARG A 5 11.77 9.48 -11.39
CA ARG A 5 12.53 9.45 -10.13
C ARG A 5 11.66 9.82 -8.94
N GLN A 6 10.76 10.79 -9.10
CA GLN A 6 9.77 11.13 -8.07
C GLN A 6 8.83 9.95 -7.79
N GLY A 7 8.37 9.25 -8.84
CA GLY A 7 7.55 8.06 -8.70
C GLY A 7 8.22 6.97 -7.85
N TYR A 8 9.49 6.66 -8.13
CA TYR A 8 10.26 5.71 -7.31
C TYR A 8 10.44 6.17 -5.86
N ALA A 9 10.79 7.44 -5.64
CA ALA A 9 10.94 7.96 -4.28
C ALA A 9 9.64 7.84 -3.48
N LEU A 10 8.50 8.20 -4.09
CA LEU A 10 7.18 8.09 -3.47
C LEU A 10 6.79 6.62 -3.21
N GLY A 11 6.99 5.73 -4.18
CA GLY A 11 6.69 4.30 -4.03
C GLY A 11 7.53 3.64 -2.94
N LEU A 12 8.85 3.88 -2.94
CA LEU A 12 9.74 3.39 -1.88
C LEU A 12 9.35 3.95 -0.51
N THR A 13 9.04 5.24 -0.43
CA THR A 13 8.56 5.85 0.83
C THR A 13 7.32 5.15 1.35
N ALA A 14 6.32 4.90 0.47
CA ALA A 14 5.10 4.21 0.86
C ALA A 14 5.38 2.81 1.43
N TYR A 15 6.15 1.99 0.72
CA TYR A 15 6.42 0.61 1.13
C TYR A 15 7.38 0.50 2.31
N VAL A 16 8.31 1.45 2.50
CA VAL A 16 9.12 1.54 3.72
C VAL A 16 8.24 1.87 4.91
N LEU A 17 7.41 2.91 4.81
CA LEU A 17 6.51 3.30 5.91
C LEU A 17 5.54 2.16 6.27
N TRP A 18 4.95 1.49 5.28
CA TRP A 18 4.14 0.28 5.53
C TRP A 18 4.95 -0.85 6.15
N GLY A 19 6.19 -1.05 5.73
CA GLY A 19 7.09 -2.01 6.34
C GLY A 19 7.30 -1.73 7.84
N LEU A 20 7.37 -0.47 8.25
CA LEU A 20 7.58 -0.03 9.63
C LEU A 20 6.29 0.01 10.49
N PHE A 21 5.13 -0.33 9.93
CA PHE A 21 3.85 -0.37 10.66
C PHE A 21 3.88 -1.19 11.94
N PRO A 22 4.53 -2.37 12.01
CA PRO A 22 4.58 -3.16 13.25
C PRO A 22 5.17 -2.39 14.44
N LEU A 23 6.19 -1.54 14.23
CA LEU A 23 6.77 -0.73 15.31
C LEU A 23 5.73 0.20 15.93
N PHE A 24 4.96 0.89 15.09
CA PHE A 24 3.95 1.83 15.55
C PHE A 24 2.75 1.14 16.18
N PHE A 25 2.21 0.09 15.54
CA PHE A 25 1.02 -0.60 16.05
C PHE A 25 1.29 -1.41 17.31
N LYS A 26 2.53 -1.83 17.55
CA LYS A 26 2.91 -2.44 18.84
C LYS A 26 2.80 -1.45 20.01
N LEU A 27 3.01 -0.15 19.78
CA LEU A 27 2.80 0.89 20.80
C LEU A 27 1.30 1.11 21.11
N LEU A 28 0.42 0.72 20.20
CA LEU A 28 -1.03 0.79 20.34
C LEU A 28 -1.65 -0.53 20.84
N ALA A 29 -0.85 -1.52 21.26
CA ALA A 29 -1.32 -2.85 21.63
C ALA A 29 -2.32 -2.88 22.79
N ALA A 30 -2.44 -1.80 23.57
CA ALA A 30 -3.47 -1.63 24.58
C ALA A 30 -4.88 -1.46 24.01
N LEU A 31 -5.02 -1.08 22.73
CA LEU A 31 -6.31 -0.95 22.05
C LEU A 31 -6.64 -2.21 21.24
N PRO A 32 -7.93 -2.61 21.21
CA PRO A 32 -8.41 -3.56 20.22
C PRO A 32 -8.13 -3.09 18.79
N ALA A 33 -7.80 -4.02 17.88
CA ALA A 33 -7.50 -3.70 16.48
C ALA A 33 -8.64 -2.94 15.77
N THR A 34 -9.88 -3.23 16.14
CA THR A 34 -11.09 -2.53 15.66
C THR A 34 -11.13 -1.07 16.10
N GLU A 35 -10.78 -0.77 17.36
CA GLU A 35 -10.70 0.61 17.85
C GLU A 35 -9.60 1.38 17.13
N ILE A 36 -8.42 0.77 16.93
CA ILE A 36 -7.32 1.38 16.18
C ILE A 36 -7.76 1.72 14.75
N LEU A 37 -8.60 0.88 14.11
CA LEU A 37 -9.12 1.15 12.77
C LEU A 37 -10.04 2.36 12.72
N PHE A 38 -11.05 2.43 13.58
CA PHE A 38 -12.00 3.53 13.51
C PHE A 38 -11.34 4.85 13.93
N GLN A 39 -10.47 4.81 14.94
CA GLN A 39 -9.70 5.99 15.33
C GLN A 39 -8.79 6.48 14.19
N ARG A 40 -8.03 5.60 13.52
CA ARG A 40 -7.19 6.03 12.39
C ARG A 40 -8.02 6.59 11.23
N ILE A 41 -9.25 6.13 11.00
CA ILE A 41 -10.13 6.69 9.96
C ILE A 41 -10.46 8.15 10.29
N LEU A 42 -10.89 8.42 11.53
CA LEU A 42 -11.23 9.77 11.99
C LEU A 42 -10.02 10.70 11.90
N TRP A 43 -8.88 10.29 12.45
CA TRP A 43 -7.66 11.10 12.43
C TRP A 43 -7.06 11.26 11.03
N SER A 44 -7.20 10.25 10.14
CA SER A 44 -6.81 10.38 8.72
C SER A 44 -7.70 11.38 7.99
N ALA A 45 -9.01 11.38 8.25
CA ALA A 45 -9.95 12.32 7.65
C ALA A 45 -9.62 13.76 8.07
N LEU A 46 -9.42 13.99 9.38
CA LEU A 46 -9.03 15.30 9.90
C LEU A 46 -7.67 15.75 9.35
N PHE A 47 -6.67 14.86 9.35
CA PHE A 47 -5.34 15.18 8.84
C PHE A 47 -5.34 15.46 7.34
N SER A 48 -6.10 14.70 6.55
CA SER A 48 -6.24 14.94 5.11
C SER A 48 -6.90 16.29 4.80
N ALA A 49 -7.91 16.68 5.58
CA ALA A 49 -8.56 17.99 5.47
C ALA A 49 -7.59 19.12 5.84
N LEU A 50 -6.81 18.96 6.91
CA LEU A 50 -5.77 19.91 7.31
C LEU A 50 -4.74 20.10 6.19
N LEU A 51 -4.22 19.01 5.62
CA LEU A 51 -3.28 19.08 4.49
C LEU A 51 -3.87 19.80 3.28
N LEU A 52 -5.16 19.59 3.00
CA LEU A 52 -5.84 20.26 1.88
C LEU A 52 -5.91 21.77 2.06
N VAL A 53 -6.16 22.24 3.29
CA VAL A 53 -6.16 23.67 3.65
C VAL A 53 -4.75 24.25 3.54
N VAL A 54 -3.76 23.57 4.13
CA VAL A 54 -2.36 24.05 4.15
C VAL A 54 -1.76 24.11 2.74
N TRP A 55 -2.00 23.11 1.90
CA TRP A 55 -1.48 23.07 0.53
C TRP A 55 -2.32 23.85 -0.48
N ARG A 56 -3.37 24.53 -0.02
CA ARG A 56 -4.21 25.46 -0.80
C ARG A 56 -4.61 24.89 -2.17
N HIS A 57 -5.14 23.67 -2.20
CA HIS A 57 -5.53 23.01 -3.45
C HIS A 57 -6.81 23.62 -4.04
N ARG A 58 -6.76 24.87 -4.49
CA ARG A 58 -7.94 25.64 -4.95
C ARG A 58 -8.63 24.96 -6.14
N GLY A 59 -9.96 25.02 -6.19
CA GLY A 59 -10.76 24.50 -7.30
C GLY A 59 -11.03 23.00 -7.28
N TRP A 60 -10.39 22.23 -6.40
CA TRP A 60 -10.53 20.76 -6.32
C TRP A 60 -11.98 20.28 -6.22
N TRP A 61 -12.79 20.98 -5.42
CA TRP A 61 -14.19 20.63 -5.20
C TRP A 61 -15.07 20.98 -6.40
N ALA A 62 -14.77 22.09 -7.09
CA ALA A 62 -15.47 22.45 -8.32
C ALA A 62 -15.17 21.43 -9.42
N GLU A 63 -13.91 20.99 -9.55
CA GLU A 63 -13.49 19.97 -10.50
C GLU A 63 -14.19 18.62 -10.26
N LEU A 64 -14.29 18.18 -9.00
CA LEU A 64 -14.99 16.95 -8.64
C LEU A 64 -16.48 17.02 -8.93
N ARG A 65 -17.14 18.12 -8.58
CA ARG A 65 -18.58 18.32 -8.86
C ARG A 65 -18.89 18.34 -10.35
N ALA A 66 -17.98 18.90 -11.17
CA ALA A 66 -18.13 18.89 -12.62
C ALA A 66 -17.96 17.47 -13.23
N HIS A 67 -17.40 16.52 -12.49
CA HIS A 67 -17.13 15.16 -12.98
C HIS A 67 -17.67 14.09 -12.01
N PRO A 68 -19.00 13.88 -11.93
CA PRO A 68 -19.61 12.94 -10.98
C PRO A 68 -19.08 11.51 -11.13
N ARG A 69 -18.68 11.12 -12.34
CA ARG A 69 -18.04 9.81 -12.57
C ARG A 69 -16.73 9.63 -11.79
N ARG A 70 -15.96 10.71 -11.54
CA ARG A 70 -14.75 10.64 -10.70
C ARG A 70 -15.12 10.38 -9.24
N LEU A 71 -16.20 10.98 -8.75
CA LEU A 71 -16.69 10.74 -7.39
C LEU A 71 -17.14 9.28 -7.21
N PHE A 72 -17.83 8.71 -8.21
CA PHE A 72 -18.17 7.28 -8.19
C PHE A 72 -16.92 6.39 -8.06
N TRP A 73 -15.88 6.63 -8.87
CA TRP A 73 -14.66 5.82 -8.78
C TRP A 73 -13.89 6.04 -7.47
N LEU A 74 -13.94 7.24 -6.89
CA LEU A 74 -13.41 7.49 -5.55
C LEU A 74 -14.20 6.76 -4.46
N ALA A 75 -15.53 6.66 -4.61
CA ALA A 75 -16.35 5.85 -3.72
C ALA A 75 -16.00 4.36 -3.83
N VAL A 76 -15.80 3.87 -5.05
CA VAL A 76 -15.36 2.48 -5.31
C VAL A 76 -13.98 2.23 -4.70
N SER A 77 -12.99 3.11 -4.88
CA SER A 77 -11.67 2.93 -4.24
C SER A 77 -11.76 3.04 -2.72
N GLY A 78 -12.56 3.96 -2.18
CA GLY A 78 -12.83 4.06 -0.75
C GLY A 78 -13.45 2.79 -0.17
N ALA A 79 -14.42 2.20 -0.86
CA ALA A 79 -15.02 0.92 -0.47
C ALA A 79 -14.01 -0.23 -0.55
N LEU A 80 -13.19 -0.30 -1.61
CA LEU A 80 -12.17 -1.35 -1.75
C LEU A 80 -11.14 -1.31 -0.63
N VAL A 81 -10.63 -0.13 -0.27
CA VAL A 81 -9.66 0.00 0.82
C VAL A 81 -10.30 -0.25 2.19
N ALA A 82 -11.56 0.15 2.39
CA ALA A 82 -12.29 -0.17 3.62
C ALA A 82 -12.54 -1.68 3.76
N CYS A 83 -12.99 -2.35 2.70
CA CYS A 83 -13.13 -3.81 2.66
C CYS A 83 -11.80 -4.50 2.94
N ASN A 84 -10.70 -4.00 2.39
CA ASN A 84 -9.37 -4.52 2.68
C ASN A 84 -9.04 -4.47 4.19
N TRP A 85 -9.25 -3.32 4.83
CA TRP A 85 -9.00 -3.17 6.26
C TRP A 85 -9.93 -4.03 7.12
N LEU A 86 -11.20 -4.13 6.75
CA LEU A 86 -12.19 -4.96 7.46
C LEU A 86 -11.82 -6.44 7.39
N VAL A 87 -11.48 -6.95 6.21
CA VAL A 87 -11.01 -8.35 6.05
C VAL A 87 -9.75 -8.59 6.86
N TYR A 88 -8.82 -7.64 6.87
CA TYR A 88 -7.58 -7.76 7.66
C TYR A 88 -7.89 -7.87 9.16
N ILE A 89 -8.73 -7.00 9.70
CA ILE A 89 -9.09 -7.02 11.12
C ILE A 89 -9.87 -8.27 11.49
N TRP A 90 -10.81 -8.67 10.64
CA TRP A 90 -11.53 -9.92 10.80
C TRP A 90 -10.54 -11.10 10.88
N ALA A 91 -9.55 -11.13 9.98
CA ALA A 91 -8.55 -12.18 9.96
C ALA A 91 -7.68 -12.20 11.23
N VAL A 92 -7.26 -11.03 11.73
CA VAL A 92 -6.51 -10.94 13.00
C VAL A 92 -7.35 -11.45 14.17
N ASN A 93 -8.62 -11.03 14.26
CA ASN A 93 -9.51 -11.41 15.36
C ASN A 93 -9.89 -12.90 15.34
N ASN A 94 -9.91 -13.54 14.17
CA ASN A 94 -10.25 -14.95 14.00
C ASN A 94 -9.01 -15.84 13.85
N ALA A 95 -7.82 -15.37 14.27
CA ALA A 95 -6.55 -16.12 14.20
C ALA A 95 -6.09 -16.55 12.79
N HIS A 96 -6.60 -15.92 11.73
CA HIS A 96 -6.17 -16.10 10.33
C HIS A 96 -5.00 -15.17 9.93
N VAL A 97 -4.11 -14.84 10.87
CA VAL A 97 -2.97 -13.92 10.63
C VAL A 97 -2.00 -14.47 9.57
N VAL A 98 -1.83 -15.80 9.52
CA VAL A 98 -0.98 -16.47 8.53
C VAL A 98 -1.51 -16.24 7.11
N GLU A 99 -2.82 -16.41 6.90
CA GLU A 99 -3.46 -16.10 5.62
C GLU A 99 -3.38 -14.60 5.30
N ALA A 100 -3.58 -13.73 6.28
CA ALA A 100 -3.44 -12.29 6.05
C ALA A 100 -2.02 -11.92 5.56
N SER A 101 -0.99 -12.52 6.16
CA SER A 101 0.40 -12.37 5.76
C SER A 101 0.66 -12.88 4.33
N LEU A 102 0.12 -14.04 3.98
CA LEU A 102 0.22 -14.61 2.63
C LEU A 102 -0.42 -13.68 1.57
N GLY A 103 -1.50 -12.98 1.92
CA GLY A 103 -2.11 -11.96 1.09
C GLY A 103 -1.13 -10.88 0.62
N TYR A 104 -0.19 -10.46 1.48
CA TYR A 104 0.83 -9.46 1.10
C TYR A 104 1.87 -9.99 0.11
N TYR A 105 2.07 -11.31 0.04
CA TYR A 105 2.94 -11.94 -0.95
C TYR A 105 2.23 -12.19 -2.30
N ILE A 106 0.91 -12.48 -2.25
CA ILE A 106 0.07 -12.64 -3.45
C ILE A 106 -0.18 -11.29 -4.14
N ASN A 107 -0.40 -10.22 -3.37
CA ASN A 107 -0.79 -8.90 -3.86
C ASN A 107 0.12 -8.32 -4.96
N PRO A 108 1.46 -8.33 -4.84
CA PRO A 108 2.38 -7.97 -5.92
C PRO A 108 2.11 -8.66 -7.27
N LEU A 109 1.81 -9.96 -7.24
CA LEU A 109 1.52 -10.74 -8.46
C LEU A 109 0.17 -10.34 -9.06
N VAL A 110 -0.83 -10.08 -8.21
CA VAL A 110 -2.13 -9.57 -8.65
C VAL A 110 -1.97 -8.18 -9.29
N ASN A 111 -1.15 -7.29 -8.70
CA ASN A 111 -0.85 -5.99 -9.31
C ASN A 111 -0.23 -6.13 -10.70
N ILE A 112 0.74 -7.03 -10.86
CA ILE A 112 1.37 -7.30 -12.15
C ILE A 112 0.37 -7.87 -13.14
N LEU A 113 -0.49 -8.81 -12.71
CA LEU A 113 -1.54 -9.39 -13.55
C LEU A 113 -2.53 -8.31 -14.03
N LEU A 114 -3.02 -7.45 -13.13
CA LEU A 114 -3.91 -6.35 -13.49
C LEU A 114 -3.21 -5.35 -14.42
N ALA A 115 -1.91 -5.12 -14.24
CA ALA A 115 -1.12 -4.27 -15.12
C ALA A 115 -1.06 -4.83 -16.55
N LEU A 116 -0.87 -6.14 -16.70
CA LEU A 116 -0.83 -6.83 -17.99
C LEU A 116 -2.21 -6.82 -18.67
N VAL A 117 -3.24 -7.26 -17.95
CA VAL A 117 -4.57 -7.57 -18.51
C VAL A 117 -5.40 -6.30 -18.73
N ILE A 118 -5.41 -5.38 -17.76
CA ILE A 118 -6.29 -4.20 -17.80
C ILE A 118 -5.57 -2.98 -18.36
N LEU A 119 -4.31 -2.79 -17.98
CA LEU A 119 -3.53 -1.61 -18.40
C LEU A 119 -2.70 -1.84 -19.67
N GLY A 120 -2.66 -3.08 -20.18
CA GLY A 120 -1.90 -3.44 -21.37
C GLY A 120 -0.39 -3.25 -21.22
N GLU A 121 0.13 -3.23 -19.98
CA GLU A 121 1.57 -3.11 -19.76
C GLU A 121 2.29 -4.33 -20.33
N ARG A 122 3.43 -4.10 -20.98
CA ARG A 122 4.27 -5.19 -21.53
C ARG A 122 5.48 -5.40 -20.64
N LEU A 123 5.63 -6.61 -20.14
CA LEU A 123 6.81 -7.01 -19.39
C LEU A 123 7.97 -7.35 -20.33
N ARG A 124 9.17 -6.99 -19.89
CA ARG A 124 10.42 -7.39 -20.57
C ARG A 124 10.77 -8.84 -20.23
N PRO A 125 11.60 -9.52 -21.04
CA PRO A 125 11.97 -10.92 -20.76
C PRO A 125 12.52 -11.16 -19.35
N LEU A 126 13.37 -10.27 -18.83
CA LEU A 126 13.89 -10.38 -17.46
C LEU A 126 12.80 -10.19 -16.40
N GLN A 127 11.80 -9.35 -16.67
CA GLN A 127 10.67 -9.14 -15.75
C GLN A 127 9.79 -10.39 -15.70
N TRP A 128 9.63 -11.13 -16.80
CA TRP A 128 8.96 -12.43 -16.79
C TRP A 128 9.66 -13.45 -15.91
N ILE A 129 10.99 -13.51 -15.95
CA ILE A 129 11.78 -14.36 -15.05
C ILE A 129 11.52 -13.95 -13.59
N ALA A 130 11.51 -12.64 -13.30
CA ALA A 130 11.22 -12.13 -11.96
C ALA A 130 9.80 -12.50 -11.47
N VAL A 131 8.80 -12.41 -12.35
CA VAL A 131 7.42 -12.85 -12.06
C VAL A 131 7.38 -14.35 -11.79
N GLY A 132 8.05 -15.17 -12.61
CA GLY A 132 8.09 -16.62 -12.43
C GLY A 132 8.71 -17.04 -11.09
N LEU A 133 9.80 -16.38 -10.69
CA LEU A 133 10.43 -16.61 -9.38
C LEU A 133 9.50 -16.22 -8.23
N ALA A 134 8.87 -15.05 -8.30
CA ALA A 134 7.94 -14.61 -7.27
C ALA A 134 6.70 -15.53 -7.19
N ALA A 135 6.16 -15.96 -8.33
CA ALA A 135 5.06 -16.90 -8.42
C ALA A 135 5.41 -18.26 -7.82
N LEU A 136 6.62 -18.76 -8.05
CA LEU A 136 7.10 -20.02 -7.46
C LEU A 136 7.14 -19.94 -5.92
N GLY A 137 7.64 -18.82 -5.38
CA GLY A 137 7.66 -18.60 -3.93
C GLY A 137 6.26 -18.54 -3.33
N VAL A 138 5.33 -17.83 -3.97
CA VAL A 138 3.93 -17.76 -3.55
C VAL A 138 3.23 -19.12 -3.66
N ALA A 139 3.48 -19.87 -4.74
CA ALA A 139 2.92 -21.21 -4.94
C ALA A 139 3.37 -22.18 -3.84
N GLN A 140 4.65 -22.12 -3.43
CA GLN A 140 5.13 -22.93 -2.31
C GLN A 140 4.43 -22.57 -0.99
N GLN A 141 4.24 -21.28 -0.70
CA GLN A 141 3.50 -20.86 0.50
C GLN A 141 2.04 -21.34 0.49
N LEU A 142 1.39 -21.26 -0.68
CA LEU A 142 0.03 -21.77 -0.86
C LEU A 142 -0.05 -23.28 -0.62
N TRP A 143 0.93 -24.03 -1.13
CA TRP A 143 1.03 -25.47 -0.90
C TRP A 143 1.18 -25.79 0.59
N THR A 144 2.07 -25.08 1.29
CA THR A 144 2.29 -25.27 2.73
C THR A 144 1.07 -24.91 3.57
N LEU A 145 0.26 -23.93 3.14
CA LEU A 145 -0.98 -23.58 3.84
C LEU A 145 -2.03 -24.69 3.75
N GLY A 146 -2.05 -25.48 2.67
CA GLY A 146 -2.91 -26.67 2.54
C GLY A 146 -4.40 -26.41 2.37
N GLN A 147 -4.85 -25.16 2.34
CA GLN A 147 -6.25 -24.75 2.16
C GLN A 147 -6.38 -23.55 1.22
N LEU A 148 -7.57 -23.34 0.66
CA LEU A 148 -7.86 -22.17 -0.17
C LEU A 148 -7.82 -20.89 0.69
N PRO A 149 -6.88 -19.96 0.46
CA PRO A 149 -6.72 -18.81 1.33
C PRO A 149 -7.61 -17.64 0.91
N TRP A 150 -8.91 -17.77 1.18
CA TRP A 150 -9.85 -16.74 0.78
C TRP A 150 -9.52 -15.37 1.40
N VAL A 151 -8.96 -15.33 2.62
CA VAL A 151 -8.50 -14.08 3.26
C VAL A 151 -7.36 -13.45 2.46
N SER A 152 -6.35 -14.25 2.08
CA SER A 152 -5.22 -13.76 1.30
C SER A 152 -5.66 -13.22 -0.05
N LEU A 153 -6.59 -13.91 -0.71
CA LEU A 153 -7.14 -13.52 -2.00
C LEU A 153 -7.98 -12.24 -1.87
N ALA A 154 -8.86 -12.14 -0.88
CA ALA A 154 -9.66 -10.96 -0.63
C ALA A 154 -8.78 -9.72 -0.36
N LEU A 155 -7.73 -9.86 0.45
CA LEU A 155 -6.78 -8.78 0.72
C LEU A 155 -5.98 -8.39 -0.52
N ALA A 156 -5.46 -9.37 -1.27
CA ALA A 156 -4.70 -9.11 -2.48
C ALA A 156 -5.55 -8.43 -3.55
N LEU A 157 -6.73 -8.95 -3.83
CA LEU A 157 -7.65 -8.41 -4.84
C LEU A 157 -8.15 -7.02 -4.45
N SER A 158 -8.66 -6.83 -3.24
CA SER A 158 -9.20 -5.53 -2.82
C SER A 158 -8.17 -4.40 -2.93
N PHE A 159 -6.94 -4.62 -2.46
CA PHE A 159 -5.90 -3.61 -2.54
C PHE A 159 -5.33 -3.42 -3.96
N ALA A 160 -5.22 -4.50 -4.74
CA ALA A 160 -4.76 -4.41 -6.12
C ALA A 160 -5.77 -3.68 -7.02
N PHE A 161 -7.06 -3.92 -6.84
CA PHE A 161 -8.11 -3.16 -7.51
C PHE A 161 -8.18 -1.72 -7.00
N TYR A 162 -7.97 -1.49 -5.69
CA TYR A 162 -7.86 -0.14 -5.15
C TYR A 162 -6.78 0.67 -5.89
N GLY A 163 -5.55 0.15 -5.96
CA GLY A 163 -4.45 0.82 -6.65
C GLY A 163 -4.71 1.02 -8.14
N LEU A 164 -5.35 0.05 -8.79
CA LEU A 164 -5.76 0.14 -10.19
C LEU A 164 -6.79 1.27 -10.44
N VAL A 165 -7.84 1.34 -9.62
CA VAL A 165 -8.87 2.40 -9.70
C VAL A 165 -8.24 3.77 -9.47
N ARG A 166 -7.37 3.89 -8.46
CA ARG A 166 -6.64 5.13 -8.14
C ARG A 166 -5.71 5.57 -9.26
N ARG A 167 -5.08 4.62 -9.93
CA ARG A 167 -4.24 4.92 -11.10
C ARG A 167 -5.06 5.45 -12.28
N GLN A 168 -6.22 4.85 -12.54
CA GLN A 168 -7.06 5.24 -13.69
C GLN A 168 -7.92 6.47 -13.43
N THR A 169 -8.15 6.82 -12.17
CA THR A 169 -8.95 7.99 -11.79
C THR A 169 -8.09 9.26 -11.85
N PRO A 170 -8.42 10.23 -12.73
CA PRO A 170 -7.61 11.44 -12.92
C PRO A 170 -7.87 12.47 -11.82
N VAL A 171 -7.69 12.09 -10.56
CA VAL A 171 -7.85 12.95 -9.38
C VAL A 171 -6.54 12.97 -8.61
N ALA A 172 -6.08 14.16 -8.23
CA ALA A 172 -4.86 14.31 -7.44
C ALA A 172 -4.94 13.48 -6.15
N ALA A 173 -3.79 12.97 -5.69
CA ALA A 173 -3.74 12.00 -4.59
C ALA A 173 -4.43 12.54 -3.32
N LEU A 174 -4.16 13.80 -2.95
CA LEU A 174 -4.70 14.44 -1.74
C LEU A 174 -6.22 14.68 -1.80
N PRO A 175 -6.79 15.36 -2.81
CA PRO A 175 -8.26 15.46 -2.95
C PRO A 175 -8.99 14.13 -2.93
N GLY A 176 -8.44 13.13 -3.63
CA GLY A 176 -9.04 11.79 -3.63
C GLY A 176 -8.96 11.11 -2.27
N MET A 177 -7.87 11.31 -1.51
CA MET A 177 -7.70 10.81 -0.15
C MET A 177 -8.67 11.45 0.84
N VAL A 178 -8.95 12.75 0.68
CA VAL A 178 -9.95 13.47 1.49
C VAL A 178 -11.32 12.84 1.27
N VAL A 179 -11.76 12.70 0.02
CA VAL A 179 -13.05 12.07 -0.30
C VAL A 179 -13.14 10.67 0.31
N GLU A 180 -12.15 9.81 0.06
CA GLU A 180 -12.13 8.44 0.57
C GLU A 180 -12.19 8.37 2.10
N SER A 181 -11.39 9.17 2.80
CA SER A 181 -11.34 9.15 4.26
C SER A 181 -12.64 9.67 4.87
N TRP A 182 -13.18 10.77 4.33
CA TRP A 182 -14.42 11.37 4.83
C TRP A 182 -15.66 10.53 4.54
N MET A 183 -15.66 9.74 3.47
CA MET A 183 -16.74 8.77 3.22
C MET A 183 -16.81 7.67 4.29
N LEU A 184 -15.70 7.36 4.96
CA LEU A 184 -15.65 6.36 6.02
C LEU A 184 -15.95 6.94 7.41
N VAL A 185 -15.93 8.26 7.57
CA VAL A 185 -16.19 8.94 8.86
C VAL A 185 -17.55 8.58 9.45
N PRO A 186 -18.68 8.60 8.70
CA PRO A 186 -19.98 8.22 9.27
C PRO A 186 -19.98 6.81 9.86
N ILE A 187 -19.33 5.86 9.17
CA ILE A 187 -19.20 4.48 9.62
C ILE A 187 -18.37 4.43 10.91
N ALA A 188 -17.24 5.15 10.96
CA ALA A 188 -16.40 5.20 12.15
C ALA A 188 -17.10 5.85 13.35
N LEU A 189 -17.85 6.94 13.14
CA LEU A 189 -18.61 7.62 14.19
C LEU A 189 -19.75 6.77 14.74
N ILE A 190 -20.40 5.95 13.92
CA ILE A 190 -21.45 5.03 14.35
C ILE A 190 -20.85 3.81 15.05
N ALA A 191 -19.79 3.22 14.49
CA ALA A 191 -19.24 1.95 14.99
C ALA A 191 -18.42 2.12 16.28
N LEU A 192 -17.64 3.20 16.40
CA LEU A 192 -16.70 3.38 17.51
C LEU A 192 -17.39 3.40 18.90
N PRO A 193 -18.52 4.10 19.12
CA PRO A 193 -19.23 4.07 20.40
C PRO A 193 -19.83 2.71 20.77
N LEU A 194 -20.00 1.82 19.79
CA LEU A 194 -20.58 0.49 19.98
C LEU A 194 -19.53 -0.57 20.34
N LEU A 195 -18.23 -0.22 20.30
CA LEU A 195 -17.15 -1.16 20.59
C LEU A 195 -16.94 -1.31 22.10
N THR A 196 -16.76 -2.55 22.54
CA THR A 196 -16.37 -2.91 23.90
C THR A 196 -14.94 -3.46 23.91
N PRO A 197 -14.06 -3.04 24.84
CA PRO A 197 -14.34 -2.22 26.02
C PRO A 197 -14.38 -0.69 25.77
N GLY A 198 -14.09 -0.23 24.55
CA GLY A 198 -14.16 1.20 24.21
C GLY A 198 -13.05 2.01 24.88
N VAL A 199 -11.82 1.46 24.91
CA VAL A 199 -10.66 2.07 25.58
C VAL A 199 -10.47 3.51 25.12
N SER A 200 -10.54 3.75 23.82
CA SER A 200 -10.32 5.06 23.21
C SER A 200 -11.42 6.10 23.50
N LEU A 201 -12.53 5.69 24.11
CA LEU A 201 -13.61 6.59 24.55
C LEU A 201 -13.39 7.10 25.99
N GLN A 202 -12.44 6.53 26.73
CA GLN A 202 -12.13 6.92 28.09
C GLN A 202 -11.32 8.22 28.10
N ALA A 203 -11.73 9.20 28.92
CA ALA A 203 -11.08 10.52 28.97
C ALA A 203 -9.60 10.44 29.39
N GLU A 204 -9.26 9.51 30.28
CA GLU A 204 -7.90 9.29 30.79
C GLU A 204 -6.91 8.93 29.68
N VAL A 205 -7.36 8.21 28.65
CA VAL A 205 -6.51 7.84 27.50
C VAL A 205 -6.00 9.08 26.78
N TRP A 206 -6.82 10.11 26.65
CA TRP A 206 -6.48 11.36 25.95
C TRP A 206 -5.52 12.26 26.73
N GLN A 207 -5.35 12.02 28.03
CA GLN A 207 -4.36 12.69 28.87
C GLN A 207 -3.00 11.95 28.88
N SER A 208 -2.96 10.73 28.34
CA SER A 208 -1.77 9.89 28.31
C SER A 208 -1.02 9.97 26.97
N SER A 209 0.17 9.36 26.91
CA SER A 209 0.91 9.15 25.65
C SER A 209 0.12 8.33 24.63
N LEU A 210 -0.83 7.50 25.08
CA LEU A 210 -1.66 6.68 24.21
C LEU A 210 -2.60 7.54 23.36
N GLY A 211 -3.17 8.62 23.92
CA GLY A 211 -3.97 9.59 23.18
C GLY A 211 -3.20 10.21 22.01
N LEU A 212 -1.94 10.60 22.24
CA LEU A 212 -1.07 11.11 21.16
C LEU A 212 -0.82 10.07 20.07
N LEU A 213 -0.57 8.81 20.45
CA LEU A 213 -0.40 7.71 19.50
C LEU A 213 -1.69 7.47 18.68
N ILE A 214 -2.86 7.57 19.29
CA ILE A 214 -4.15 7.44 18.59
C ILE A 214 -4.29 8.54 17.53
N VAL A 215 -3.95 9.80 17.86
CA VAL A 215 -3.95 10.90 16.88
C VAL A 215 -2.95 10.64 15.75
N LEU A 216 -1.73 10.20 16.08
CA LEU A 216 -0.69 9.91 15.10
C LEU A 216 -1.02 8.73 14.19
N ALA A 217 -1.94 7.84 14.58
CA ALA A 217 -2.39 6.73 13.74
C ALA A 217 -3.03 7.20 12.43
N GLY A 218 -3.63 8.39 12.42
CA GLY A 218 -4.14 9.04 11.21
C GLY A 218 -3.03 9.32 10.19
N PRO A 219 -2.08 10.23 10.48
CA PRO A 219 -0.93 10.50 9.61
C PRO A 219 -0.13 9.25 9.22
N VAL A 220 0.13 8.34 10.16
CA VAL A 220 0.85 7.08 9.90
C VAL A 220 0.13 6.23 8.86
N THR A 221 -1.20 6.25 8.83
CA THR A 221 -2.02 5.53 7.83
C THR A 221 -2.10 6.29 6.50
N LEU A 222 -2.32 7.60 6.55
CA LEU A 222 -2.61 8.42 5.37
C LEU A 222 -1.37 8.68 4.50
N ILE A 223 -0.21 8.95 5.12
CA ILE A 223 1.01 9.34 4.39
C ILE A 223 1.45 8.25 3.40
N PRO A 224 1.54 6.96 3.78
CA PRO A 224 1.88 5.89 2.84
C PRO A 224 0.90 5.80 1.66
N LEU A 225 -0.41 5.95 1.92
CA LEU A 225 -1.44 5.92 0.88
C LEU A 225 -1.35 7.11 -0.08
N LEU A 226 -1.05 8.30 0.43
CA LEU A 226 -0.77 9.48 -0.38
C LEU A 226 0.45 9.25 -1.28
N CYS A 227 1.54 8.74 -0.71
CA CYS A 227 2.77 8.41 -1.43
C CYS A 227 2.51 7.33 -2.50
N PHE A 228 1.82 6.25 -2.16
CA PHE A 228 1.47 5.17 -3.07
C PHE A 228 0.61 5.67 -4.24
N ASN A 229 -0.44 6.43 -3.96
CA ASN A 229 -1.32 6.97 -5.00
C ASN A 229 -0.60 7.95 -5.93
N ALA A 230 0.28 8.79 -5.37
CA ALA A 230 1.10 9.68 -6.16
C ALA A 230 2.13 8.91 -7.01
N ALA A 231 2.67 7.79 -6.50
CA ALA A 231 3.56 6.91 -7.25
C ALA A 231 2.83 6.12 -8.35
N ALA A 232 1.61 5.65 -8.11
CA ALA A 232 0.81 4.88 -9.06
C ALA A 232 0.45 5.65 -10.33
N ARG A 233 0.42 6.98 -10.24
CA ARG A 233 0.25 7.88 -11.38
C ARG A 233 1.55 8.15 -12.16
N LYS A 234 2.71 7.81 -11.60
CA LYS A 234 4.04 8.14 -12.14
C LYS A 234 4.85 6.92 -12.57
N LEU A 235 4.47 5.73 -12.10
CA LEU A 235 5.17 4.47 -12.37
C LEU A 235 4.24 3.47 -13.09
N PRO A 236 4.82 2.54 -13.88
CA PRO A 236 4.13 1.34 -14.30
C PRO A 236 3.60 0.57 -13.07
N TYR A 237 2.44 -0.07 -13.21
CA TYR A 237 1.72 -0.68 -12.10
C TYR A 237 2.40 -2.01 -11.75
N SER A 238 2.92 -2.68 -12.77
CA SER A 238 3.88 -3.79 -12.62
C SER A 238 5.08 -3.41 -11.75
N THR A 239 5.64 -2.21 -11.92
CA THR A 239 6.78 -1.73 -11.13
C THR A 239 6.39 -1.52 -9.67
N LEU A 240 5.21 -0.94 -9.40
CA LEU A 240 4.70 -0.84 -8.03
C LEU A 240 4.49 -2.21 -7.39
N GLY A 241 3.97 -3.18 -8.14
CA GLY A 241 3.85 -4.57 -7.69
C GLY A 241 5.18 -5.11 -7.16
N PHE A 242 6.28 -4.95 -7.91
CA PHE A 242 7.59 -5.38 -7.44
C PHE A 242 8.10 -4.60 -6.22
N LEU A 243 7.93 -3.27 -6.19
CA LEU A 243 8.34 -2.45 -5.04
C LEU A 243 7.63 -2.87 -3.75
N GLN A 244 6.41 -3.41 -3.86
CA GLN A 244 5.62 -3.84 -2.72
C GLN A 244 6.23 -4.97 -1.91
N TYR A 245 7.11 -5.81 -2.50
CA TYR A 245 7.84 -6.85 -1.77
C TYR A 245 8.80 -6.30 -0.69
N LEU A 246 9.10 -4.99 -0.71
CA LEU A 246 9.88 -4.34 0.33
C LEU A 246 9.18 -4.38 1.69
N ALA A 247 7.88 -4.10 1.72
CA ALA A 247 7.11 -4.04 2.97
C ALA A 247 7.12 -5.36 3.77
N PRO A 248 6.72 -6.53 3.21
CA PRO A 248 6.74 -7.79 3.95
C PRO A 248 8.16 -8.22 4.35
N THR A 249 9.19 -7.82 3.60
CA THR A 249 10.58 -8.08 4.02
C THR A 249 10.95 -7.27 5.25
N LEU A 250 10.62 -5.97 5.28
CA LEU A 250 10.88 -5.14 6.45
C LEU A 250 10.13 -5.66 7.69
N VAL A 251 8.91 -6.14 7.52
CA VAL A 251 8.13 -6.78 8.60
C VAL A 251 8.83 -8.04 9.10
N LEU A 252 9.31 -8.92 8.20
CA LEU A 252 10.05 -10.13 8.58
C LEU A 252 11.34 -9.81 9.34
N ILE A 253 12.09 -8.79 8.89
CA ILE A 253 13.31 -8.34 9.58
C ILE A 253 12.97 -7.87 10.99
N GLN A 254 11.91 -7.08 11.17
CA GLN A 254 11.48 -6.63 12.49
C GLN A 254 11.05 -7.80 13.39
N ALA A 255 10.27 -8.74 12.86
CA ALA A 255 9.81 -9.92 13.60
C ALA A 255 11.00 -10.71 14.17
N VAL A 256 11.99 -11.02 13.33
CA VAL A 256 13.12 -11.86 13.73
C VAL A 256 14.13 -11.11 14.60
N TRP A 257 14.53 -9.90 14.19
CA TRP A 257 15.65 -9.20 14.82
C TRP A 257 15.25 -8.28 15.97
N LEU A 258 14.06 -7.66 15.90
CA LEU A 258 13.60 -6.72 16.93
C LEU A 258 12.61 -7.36 17.89
N PHE A 259 11.77 -8.28 17.42
CA PHE A 259 10.76 -8.94 18.26
C PHE A 259 11.20 -10.33 18.76
N GLY A 260 12.32 -10.85 18.25
CA GLY A 260 12.89 -12.12 18.69
C GLY A 260 12.07 -13.34 18.26
N GLU A 261 11.21 -13.19 17.25
CA GLU A 261 10.44 -14.32 16.71
C GLU A 261 11.36 -15.29 15.94
N PRO A 262 11.14 -16.60 16.06
CA PRO A 262 11.92 -17.57 15.32
C PRO A 262 11.74 -17.37 13.81
N PHE A 263 12.83 -17.46 13.04
CA PHE A 263 12.73 -17.37 11.60
C PHE A 263 11.88 -18.54 11.06
N PRO A 264 10.78 -18.26 10.33
CA PRO A 264 9.90 -19.29 9.80
C PRO A 264 10.59 -20.04 8.65
N ARG A 265 11.11 -21.25 8.92
CA ARG A 265 11.88 -22.05 7.96
C ARG A 265 11.06 -22.38 6.71
N GLU A 266 9.75 -22.57 6.88
CA GLU A 266 8.79 -22.80 5.82
C GLU A 266 8.63 -21.63 4.84
N ARG A 267 9.11 -20.42 5.21
CA ARG A 267 9.10 -19.22 4.35
C ARG A 267 10.45 -18.92 3.69
N LEU A 268 11.51 -19.64 4.05
CA LEU A 268 12.85 -19.40 3.52
C LEU A 268 12.89 -19.52 2.00
N PHE A 269 12.30 -20.59 1.48
CA PHE A 269 12.26 -20.84 0.04
C PHE A 269 11.53 -19.71 -0.70
N ALA A 270 10.32 -19.36 -0.25
CA ALA A 270 9.57 -18.26 -0.82
C ALA A 270 10.32 -16.93 -0.77
N PHE A 271 10.99 -16.65 0.35
CA PHE A 271 11.82 -15.46 0.52
C PHE A 271 12.96 -15.42 -0.49
N ILE A 272 13.73 -16.50 -0.63
CA ILE A 272 14.82 -16.62 -1.62
C ILE A 272 14.30 -16.39 -3.04
N CYS A 273 13.19 -17.05 -3.41
CA CYS A 273 12.60 -16.90 -4.74
C CYS A 273 12.16 -15.45 -5.02
N ILE A 274 11.47 -14.81 -4.08
CA ILE A 274 11.02 -13.42 -4.22
C ILE A 274 12.21 -12.46 -4.34
N TRP A 275 13.25 -12.64 -3.52
CA TRP A 275 14.45 -11.79 -3.55
C TRP A 275 15.30 -12.00 -4.79
N ALA A 276 15.42 -13.23 -5.27
CA ALA A 276 16.03 -13.51 -6.56
C ALA A 276 15.24 -12.81 -7.69
N GLY A 277 13.91 -12.89 -7.67
CA GLY A 277 13.05 -12.17 -8.60
C GLY A 277 13.24 -10.65 -8.54
N LEU A 278 13.29 -10.08 -7.33
CA LEU A 278 13.50 -8.65 -7.12
C LEU A 278 14.90 -8.19 -7.60
N ALA A 279 15.93 -9.02 -7.42
CA ALA A 279 17.27 -8.75 -7.94
C ALA A 279 17.28 -8.72 -9.48
N VAL A 280 16.63 -9.71 -10.12
CA VAL A 280 16.48 -9.75 -11.59
C VAL A 280 15.70 -8.53 -12.10
N PHE A 281 14.60 -8.17 -11.44
CA PHE A 281 13.79 -6.99 -11.78
C PHE A 281 14.61 -5.69 -11.64
N SER A 282 15.35 -5.55 -10.54
CA SER A 282 16.20 -4.38 -10.29
C SER A 282 17.33 -4.26 -11.33
N PHE A 283 17.93 -5.38 -11.71
CA PHE A 283 18.94 -5.44 -12.76
C PHE A 283 18.38 -5.03 -14.13
N ASP A 284 17.18 -5.49 -14.48
CA ASP A 284 16.47 -5.08 -15.70
C ASP A 284 16.22 -3.57 -15.74
N LEU A 285 15.70 -2.99 -14.65
CA LEU A 285 15.49 -1.55 -14.52
C LEU A 285 16.78 -0.75 -14.65
N TRP A 286 17.86 -1.21 -14.02
CA TRP A 286 19.16 -0.58 -14.12
C TRP A 286 19.68 -0.59 -15.57
N ARG A 287 19.65 -1.75 -16.23
CA ARG A 287 20.07 -1.91 -17.64
C ARG A 287 19.25 -1.03 -18.57
N ALA A 288 17.93 -0.98 -18.38
CA ALA A 288 17.01 -0.12 -19.11
C ALA A 288 17.37 1.36 -18.98
N SER A 289 17.62 1.81 -17.75
CA SER A 289 17.93 3.20 -17.45
C SER A 289 19.28 3.63 -18.05
N ARG A 290 20.28 2.74 -18.08
CA ARG A 290 21.60 3.01 -18.69
C ARG A 290 21.49 3.17 -20.20
N LYS A 291 20.73 2.30 -20.88
CA LYS A 291 20.50 2.41 -22.33
C LYS A 291 19.87 3.75 -22.70
N LEU A 292 18.81 4.16 -21.99
CA LEU A 292 18.15 5.46 -22.22
C LEU A 292 19.10 6.65 -22.02
N ARG A 293 19.92 6.63 -20.96
CA ARG A 293 20.91 7.69 -20.71
C ARG A 293 22.02 7.73 -21.76
N ALA A 294 22.48 6.56 -22.23
CA ALA A 294 23.48 6.47 -23.28
C ALA A 294 22.95 7.04 -24.60
N SER A 295 21.71 6.71 -24.97
CA SER A 295 21.05 7.26 -26.17
C SER A 295 20.82 8.78 -26.08
N ALA A 296 20.45 9.30 -24.90
CA ALA A 296 20.30 10.75 -24.70
C ALA A 296 21.63 11.49 -24.87
N LYS A 297 22.71 10.98 -24.26
CA LYS A 297 24.07 11.55 -24.42
C LYS A 297 24.59 11.47 -25.85
N ALA A 298 24.24 10.42 -26.60
CA ALA A 298 24.59 10.29 -28.02
C ALA A 298 23.90 11.38 -28.85
N ARG A 299 22.59 11.60 -28.63
CA ARG A 299 21.83 12.66 -29.31
C ARG A 299 22.35 14.07 -29.00
N GLU A 300 22.67 14.36 -27.74
CA GLU A 300 23.25 15.66 -27.34
C GLU A 300 24.60 15.94 -28.05
N ARG A 301 25.42 14.90 -28.25
CA ARG A 301 26.70 15.01 -28.99
C ARG A 301 26.52 15.23 -30.49
N GLU A 302 25.44 14.72 -31.07
CA GLU A 302 25.09 14.94 -32.48
C GLU A 302 24.54 16.35 -32.72
N THR A 303 23.70 16.86 -31.81
CA THR A 303 23.11 18.21 -31.92
C THR A 303 24.05 19.34 -31.51
N GLY A 304 25.04 19.08 -30.66
CA GLY A 304 26.03 20.09 -30.23
C GLY A 304 27.26 20.23 -31.13
N LYS A 305 27.29 19.50 -32.26
CA LYS A 305 28.33 19.59 -33.30
C LYS A 305 27.87 20.36 -34.56
N ALA A 306 26.68 20.96 -34.52
CA ALA A 306 26.16 21.89 -35.51
C ALA A 306 26.25 23.32 -34.98
#